data_AF-A0A942V969-F1
#
_entry.id   AF-A0A942V969-F1
#
_cell.length_a   1.000
_cell.length_b   1.000
_cell.length_c   1.000
_cell.angle_alpha   90.00
_cell.angle_beta   90.00
_cell.angle_gamma   90.00
#
_symmetry.space_group_name_H-M   'P 1'
#
loop_
_entity.id
_entity.type
_entity.pdbx_description
1 polymer ?
#
loop_
_entity_poly.entity_id
_entity_poly.type
_entity_poly.pdbx_seq_one_letter_code
_entity_poly.pdbx_strand_id
1 'polypeptide(L)' 'MQKIKQKDFRLAKMEEEAIGIDGYIDNVPYSIKPDTYKTMSRLSESIEVKIIYYIKTKSGIEIEFD' A
#
# COMPACT_ATOMS: atom_id res chain seq x y z
N MET A 1 -18.23 -5.89 15.64
CA MET A 1 -18.27 -4.48 15.21
C MET A 1 -16.83 -4.03 14.93
N GLN A 2 -16.35 -4.14 13.67
CA GLN A 2 -15.03 -3.60 13.32
C GLN A 2 -15.14 -2.07 13.37
N LYS A 3 -14.52 -1.46 14.38
CA LYS A 3 -14.37 0.00 14.45
C LYS A 3 -13.59 0.44 13.22
N ILE A 4 -14.22 1.20 12.35
CA ILE A 4 -13.52 1.98 11.33
C ILE A 4 -12.62 2.93 12.13
N LYS A 5 -11.34 2.59 12.27
CA LYS A 5 -10.36 3.52 12.85
C LYS A 5 -10.23 4.63 11.81
N GLN A 6 -10.83 5.79 12.08
CA GLN A 6 -10.50 7.01 11.37
C GLN A 6 -9.05 7.34 11.73
N LYS A 7 -8.13 6.77 10.96
CA LYS A 7 -6.72 7.14 10.98
C LYS A 7 -6.55 8.25 9.97
N ASP A 8 -5.79 9.27 10.32
CA ASP A 8 -5.42 10.33 9.40
C ASP A 8 -4.59 9.72 8.28
N PHE A 9 -5.10 9.81 7.06
CA PHE A 9 -4.37 9.42 5.86
C PHE A 9 -4.11 10.64 4.99
N ARG A 10 -2.94 10.66 4.34
CA ARG A 10 -2.62 11.64 3.30
C ARG A 10 -2.05 10.93 2.09
N LEU A 11 -2.30 11.48 0.91
CA LEU A 11 -1.63 11.05 -0.31
C LEU A 11 -0.17 11.51 -0.27
N ALA A 12 0.69 10.77 -0.96
CA ALA A 12 2.07 11.15 -1.15
C ALA A 12 2.18 12.36 -2.08
N LYS A 13 3.23 13.14 -1.90
CA LYS A 13 3.67 14.17 -2.86
C LYS A 13 4.44 13.51 -4.00
N MET A 14 4.57 14.21 -5.13
CA MET A 14 5.35 13.73 -6.28
C MET A 14 6.77 13.24 -5.93
N GLU A 15 7.44 13.93 -4.99
CA GLU A 15 8.79 13.55 -4.52
C GLU A 15 8.77 12.25 -3.69
N GLU A 16 7.70 12.02 -2.94
CA GLU A 16 7.49 10.81 -2.13
C GLU A 16 7.07 9.62 -3.01
N GLU A 17 6.24 9.85 -4.03
CA GLU A 17 5.89 8.82 -5.04
C GLU A 17 7.11 8.38 -5.85
N ALA A 18 8.05 9.30 -6.13
CA ALA A 18 9.29 8.98 -6.85
C ALA A 18 10.20 8.00 -6.09
N ILE A 19 10.11 7.97 -4.75
CA ILE A 19 10.82 6.99 -3.90
C ILE A 19 9.95 5.77 -3.55
N GLY A 20 8.75 5.65 -4.15
CA GLY A 20 7.88 4.49 -4.01
C GLY A 20 6.90 4.56 -2.84
N ILE A 21 6.58 5.75 -2.31
CA ILE A 21 5.56 5.95 -1.29
C ILE A 21 4.30 6.51 -1.97
N ASP A 22 3.19 5.80 -1.89
CA ASP A 22 1.92 6.20 -2.51
C ASP A 22 1.02 6.98 -1.51
N GLY A 23 1.23 6.79 -0.21
CA GLY A 23 0.51 7.51 0.82
C GLY A 23 1.05 7.29 2.23
N TYR A 24 0.47 7.99 3.18
CA TYR A 24 0.81 7.86 4.59
C TYR A 24 -0.45 7.65 5.42
N ILE A 25 -0.34 6.80 6.44
CA ILE A 25 -1.40 6.56 7.43
C ILE A 25 -0.76 6.75 8.81
N ASP A 26 -1.25 7.69 9.62
CA ASP A 26 -0.66 8.08 10.92
C ASP A 26 0.86 8.35 10.84
N ASN A 27 1.31 9.03 9.78
CA ASN A 27 2.73 9.29 9.45
C ASN A 27 3.57 8.06 9.07
N VAL A 28 2.98 6.86 8.96
CA VAL A 28 3.68 5.68 8.43
C VAL A 28 3.58 5.69 6.91
N PRO A 29 4.70 5.58 6.16
CA PRO A 29 4.68 5.50 4.71
C PRO A 29 4.16 4.14 4.23
N TYR A 30 3.27 4.18 3.25
CA TYR A 30 2.70 3.02 2.58
C TYR A 30 2.89 3.11 1.07
N SER A 31 3.20 1.97 0.44
CA SER A 31 3.14 1.79 -1.01
C SER A 31 1.94 0.93 -1.38
N ILE A 32 1.26 1.26 -2.47
CA ILE A 32 0.10 0.52 -2.96
C ILE A 32 0.54 -0.22 -4.22
N LYS A 33 0.55 -1.55 -4.16
CA LYS A 33 0.96 -2.38 -5.29
C LYS A 33 -0.07 -3.46 -5.60
N PRO A 34 -0.18 -3.90 -6.87
CA PRO A 34 -1.03 -5.03 -7.18
C PRO A 34 -0.50 -6.30 -6.50
N ASP A 35 -1.37 -7.25 -6.18
CA ASP A 35 -0.99 -8.54 -5.58
C ASP A 35 -0.01 -9.35 -6.44
N THR A 36 -0.04 -9.13 -7.76
CA THR A 36 0.93 -9.71 -8.71
C THR A 36 2.37 -9.32 -8.39
N TYR A 37 2.58 -8.21 -7.68
CA TYR A 37 3.90 -7.83 -7.18
C TYR A 37 4.38 -8.76 -6.07
N LYS A 38 3.48 -9.27 -5.21
CA LYS A 38 3.81 -10.23 -4.13
C LYS A 38 4.39 -11.53 -4.67
N THR A 39 3.86 -12.01 -5.80
CA THR A 39 4.32 -13.23 -6.47
C THR A 39 5.60 -13.02 -7.28
N MET A 40 5.87 -11.80 -7.76
CA MET A 40 7.14 -11.43 -8.40
C MET A 40 8.25 -11.06 -7.40
N SER A 41 7.89 -10.75 -6.15
CA SER A 41 8.80 -10.34 -5.07
C SER A 41 9.62 -11.50 -4.46
N ARG A 42 10.22 -12.34 -5.33
CA ARG A 42 11.40 -13.16 -4.94
C ARG A 42 12.66 -12.30 -4.79
N LEU A 43 12.62 -11.04 -5.20
CA LEU A 43 13.63 -10.04 -4.88
C LEU A 43 13.25 -9.37 -3.55
N SER A 44 13.57 -10.04 -2.44
CA SER A 44 13.68 -9.41 -1.13
C SER A 44 14.85 -8.42 -1.13
N GLU A 45 14.69 -7.26 -1.76
CA GLU A 45 15.26 -6.07 -1.17
C GLU A 45 14.29 -5.66 -0.07
N SER A 46 14.78 -5.47 1.14
CA SER A 46 13.99 -5.05 2.29
C SER A 46 13.36 -3.69 2.00
N ILE A 47 12.17 -3.68 1.39
CA ILE A 47 11.39 -2.46 1.22
C ILE A 47 10.99 -2.02 2.63
N GLU A 48 11.63 -0.97 3.15
CA GLU A 48 11.43 -0.46 4.51
C GLU A 48 10.06 0.22 4.71
N VAL A 49 9.22 0.24 3.68
CA VAL A 49 7.87 0.82 3.71
C VAL A 49 6.80 -0.26 3.69
N LYS A 50 5.67 -0.01 4.35
CA LYS A 50 4.56 -0.97 4.37
C LYS A 50 3.89 -1.03 3.01
N ILE A 51 3.55 -2.22 2.53
CA ILE A 51 2.89 -2.38 1.23
C ILE A 51 1.43 -2.80 1.45
N ILE A 52 0.50 -2.06 0.84
CA ILE A 52 -0.90 -2.44 0.71
C ILE A 52 -1.04 -3.13 -0.65
N TYR A 53 -1.53 -4.37 -0.63
CA TYR A 53 -1.75 -5.11 -1.86
C TYR A 53 -3.21 -4.96 -2.28
N TYR A 54 -3.42 -4.69 -3.57
CA TYR A 54 -4.76 -4.70 -4.15
C TYR A 54 -4.87 -5.74 -5.26
N ILE A 55 -6.02 -6.41 -5.33
CA ILE A 55 -6.37 -7.35 -6.36
C ILE A 55 -7.45 -6.69 -7.20
N LYS A 56 -7.14 -6.40 -8.46
CA LYS A 56 -8.14 -5.86 -9.39
C LYS A 56 -8.96 -7.01 -9.96
N THR A 57 -10.20 -7.12 -9.53
CA THR A 57 -11.14 -8.12 -10.06
C THR A 57 -12.03 -7.50 -11.14
N LYS A 58 -12.77 -8.33 -11.87
CA LYS A 58 -13.73 -7.84 -12.88
C LYS A 58 -14.87 -7.02 -12.27
N SER A 59 -15.17 -7.24 -10.99
CA SER A 59 -16.29 -6.62 -10.28
C SER A 59 -15.88 -5.50 -9.33
N GLY A 60 -14.58 -5.22 -9.15
CA GLY A 60 -14.12 -4.22 -8.22
C GLY A 60 -12.63 -4.32 -7.90
N ILE A 61 -12.28 -3.88 -6.69
CA ILE A 61 -10.91 -3.92 -6.14
C ILE A 61 -11.02 -4.57 -4.76
N GLU A 62 -10.30 -5.67 -4.57
CA GLU A 62 -10.10 -6.26 -3.24
C GLU A 62 -8.78 -5.74 -2.67
N ILE A 63 -8.76 -5.42 -1.38
CA ILE A 63 -7.59 -4.83 -0.72
C ILE A 63 -7.19 -5.76 0.43
N GLU A 64 -5.95 -6.23 0.42
CA GLU A 64 -5.35 -7.04 1.48
C GLU A 64 -4.26 -6.21 2.18
N PHE A 65 -4.38 -6.09 3.50
CA PHE A 65 -3.41 -5.43 4.36
C PHE A 65 -3.21 -6.28 5.63
N ASP A 66 -1.97 -6.39 6.10
CA ASP A 66 -1.58 -7.06 7.34
C ASP A 66 -1.34 -6.04 8.47
#